data_AF-T1BY15-F1
#
_entry.id   AF-T1BY15-F1
#
_cell.length_a   1.000
_cell.length_b   1.000
_cell.length_c   1.000
_cell.angle_alpha   90.00
_cell.angle_beta   90.00
_cell.angle_gamma   90.00
#
_symmetry.space_group_name_H-M   'P 1'
#
loop_
_entity.id
_entity.type
_entity.pdbx_description
1 polymer ?
#
loop_
_entity_poly.entity_id
_entity_poly.type
_entity_poly.pdbx_seq_one_letter_code
_entity_poly.pdbx_strand_id
1 'polypeptide(L)' 'MVESKKEATDKMSIEDIPGVGEATAEKLRDSGYDDVMAIAVAAPKDLSDITGIGEGAI' A
#
# COMPACT_ATOMS: atom_id res chain seq x y z
N MET A 1 -18.61 -28.00 2.10
CA MET A 1 -17.60 -28.02 1.01
C MET A 1 -17.88 -26.84 0.11
N VAL A 2 -17.14 -25.75 0.27
CA VAL A 2 -16.94 -24.76 -0.80
C VAL A 2 -15.45 -24.38 -0.73
N GLU A 3 -14.76 -24.93 -1.72
CA GLU A 3 -13.52 -24.50 -2.36
C GLU A 3 -12.42 -23.82 -1.54
N SER A 4 -11.37 -24.62 -1.34
CA SER A 4 -9.98 -24.23 -1.56
C SER A 4 -9.81 -23.15 -2.63
N LYS A 5 -9.53 -21.90 -2.23
CA LYS A 5 -8.77 -20.97 -3.07
C LYS A 5 -7.56 -20.51 -2.27
N LYS A 6 -6.44 -21.15 -2.60
CA LYS A 6 -5.08 -20.74 -2.27
C LYS A 6 -4.89 -19.31 -2.80
N GLU A 7 -5.15 -18.30 -1.99
CA GLU A 7 -4.60 -16.98 -2.25
C GLU A 7 -3.19 -17.02 -1.68
N ALA A 8 -2.24 -17.25 -2.58
CA ALA A 8 -0.87 -16.86 -2.33
C ALA A 8 -0.94 -15.38 -1.98
N THR A 9 -0.75 -15.06 -0.70
CA THR A 9 -0.56 -13.69 -0.21
C THR A 9 0.63 -13.17 -0.99
N ASP A 10 0.27 -12.45 -2.05
CA ASP A 10 1.16 -12.08 -3.13
C ASP A 10 2.29 -11.26 -2.53
N LYS A 11 3.53 -11.62 -2.86
CA LYS A 11 4.73 -10.95 -2.35
C LYS A 11 4.90 -9.56 -2.96
N MET A 12 3.82 -8.90 -3.37
CA MET A 12 3.83 -7.50 -3.76
C MET A 12 4.04 -6.68 -2.51
N SER A 13 5.29 -6.23 -2.36
CA SER A 13 5.65 -5.24 -1.36
C SER A 13 5.05 -3.89 -1.74
N ILE A 14 4.85 -3.04 -0.75
CA ILE A 14 4.30 -1.69 -0.95
C ILE A 14 5.18 -0.84 -1.89
N GLU A 15 6.50 -1.09 -1.89
CA GLU A 15 7.50 -0.45 -2.76
C GLU A 15 7.39 -0.84 -4.25
N ASP A 16 6.63 -1.88 -4.61
CA ASP A 16 6.33 -2.24 -6.00
C ASP A 16 5.24 -1.32 -6.60
N ILE A 17 4.53 -0.56 -5.77
CA ILE A 17 3.47 0.35 -6.22
C ILE A 17 4.11 1.58 -6.89
N PRO A 18 3.72 1.92 -8.13
CA PRO A 18 4.24 3.10 -8.81
C PRO A 18 3.93 4.37 -8.02
N GLY A 19 4.96 5.15 -7.69
CA GLY A 19 4.86 6.35 -6.85
C GLY A 19 5.09 6.11 -5.36
N VAL A 20 5.29 4.85 -4.94
CA VAL A 20 5.58 4.47 -3.55
C VAL A 20 7.01 3.98 -3.44
N GLY A 21 7.89 4.83 -2.92
CA GLY A 21 9.28 4.45 -2.62
C GLY A 21 9.42 3.82 -1.22
N GLU A 22 10.63 3.36 -0.87
CA GLU A 22 10.95 2.81 0.46
C GLU A 22 10.51 3.72 1.62
N ALA A 23 10.80 5.02 1.52
CA ALA A 23 10.40 6.01 2.53
C ALA A 23 8.87 6.17 2.66
N THR A 24 8.13 5.97 1.57
CA THR A 24 6.66 5.99 1.57
C THR A 24 6.12 4.70 2.16
N ALA A 25 6.67 3.56 1.75
CA ALA A 25 6.29 2.24 2.22
C ALA A 25 6.50 2.08 3.73
N GLU A 26 7.56 2.66 4.28
CA GLU A 26 7.82 2.67 5.73
C GLU A 26 6.75 3.46 6.49
N LYS A 27 6.39 4.67 6.02
CA LYS A 27 5.32 5.48 6.62
C LYS A 27 3.95 4.81 6.57
N LEU A 28 3.65 4.15 5.44
CA LEU A 28 2.43 3.38 5.26
C LEU A 28 2.39 2.20 6.24
N ARG A 29 3.48 1.44 6.35
CA ARG A 29 3.62 0.35 7.33
C ARG A 29 3.45 0.84 8.77
N ASP A 30 4.07 1.96 9.13
CA ASP A 30 3.94 2.57 10.47
C ASP A 30 2.49 3.00 10.77
N SER A 31 1.76 3.39 9.73
CA SER A 31 0.33 3.75 9.82
C SER A 31 -0.62 2.54 9.75
N GLY A 32 -0.10 1.31 9.67
CA GLY A 32 -0.91 0.08 9.60
C GLY A 32 -1.34 -0.33 8.18
N TYR A 33 -0.74 0.25 7.15
CA TYR A 33 -0.87 -0.16 5.76
C TYR A 33 0.37 -0.97 5.38
N ASP A 34 0.45 -2.22 5.82
CA ASP A 34 1.55 -3.15 5.54
C ASP A 34 1.32 -4.05 4.31
N ASP A 35 0.10 -4.03 3.77
CA ASP A 35 -0.31 -4.79 2.59
C ASP A 35 -0.84 -3.88 1.47
N VAL A 36 -0.61 -4.30 0.22
CA VAL A 36 -1.19 -3.64 -0.97
C VAL A 36 -2.71 -3.62 -0.93
N MET A 37 -3.34 -4.65 -0.33
CA MET A 37 -4.79 -4.69 -0.15
C MET A 37 -5.30 -3.60 0.80
N ALA A 38 -4.52 -3.26 1.84
CA ALA A 38 -4.85 -2.18 2.76
C ALA A 38 -4.80 -0.83 2.04
N ILE A 39 -3.78 -0.63 1.19
CA ILE A 39 -3.63 0.57 0.36
C ILE A 39 -4.77 0.65 -0.68
N ALA A 40 -5.15 -0.49 -1.28
CA ALA A 40 -6.20 -0.55 -2.30
C ALA A 40 -7.59 -0.16 -1.78
N VAL A 41 -7.87 -0.36 -0.49
CA VAL A 41 -9.14 0.04 0.14
C VAL A 41 -9.05 1.39 0.86
N ALA A 42 -7.85 1.91 1.06
CA ALA A 42 -7.62 3.22 1.66
C ALA A 42 -8.06 4.35 0.72
N ALA A 43 -8.46 5.49 1.29
CA ALA A 43 -8.70 6.66 0.47
C ALA A 43 -7.36 7.26 0.02
N PRO A 44 -7.23 7.70 -1.25
CA PRO A 44 -5.99 8.29 -1.75
C PRO A 44 -5.57 9.52 -0.93
N LYS A 45 -6.53 10.25 -0.35
CA LYS A 45 -6.26 11.39 0.53
C LYS A 45 -5.56 10.98 1.82
N ASP A 46 -6.02 9.91 2.48
CA ASP A 46 -5.38 9.42 3.71
C ASP A 46 -3.94 8.96 3.42
N LEU A 47 -3.74 8.24 2.31
CA LEU A 47 -2.40 7.83 1.88
C LEU A 47 -1.51 9.04 1.58
N SER A 48 -2.02 10.06 0.88
CA SER A 48 -1.33 11.32 0.61
C SER A 48 -0.93 12.06 1.88
N ASP A 49 -1.82 12.15 2.87
CA ASP A 49 -1.57 12.81 4.16
C ASP A 49 -0.48 12.05 4.98
N ILE A 50 -0.52 10.72 4.98
CA ILE A 50 0.47 9.88 5.68
C ILE A 50 1.85 9.97 5.02
N THR A 51 1.86 9.83 3.70
CA THR A 51 3.11 9.68 2.94
C THR A 51 3.73 11.03 2.60
N GLY A 52 2.91 12.07 2.46
CA GLY A 52 3.25 13.34 1.83
C GLY A 52 3.23 13.28 0.29
N ILE A 53 2.67 12.21 -0.31
CA ILE A 53 2.48 12.13 -1.76
C ILE A 53 1.34 13.09 -2.13
N GLY A 54 1.68 14.32 -2.51
CA GLY A 54 0.69 15.33 -2.90
C GLY A 54 1.27 16.57 -3.57
N GLU A 55 2.54 16.88 -3.34
CA GLU A 55 3.13 18.15 -3.82
C GLU A 55 4.29 17.99 -4.83
N GLY A 56 4.60 16.77 -5.29
CA GLY A 56 5.81 16.55 -6.12
C GLY A 56 5.80 15.39 -7.11
N ALA A 57 4.68 14.75 -7.39
CA ALA A 57 4.60 13.78 -8.49
C ALA A 57 4.26 14.52 -9.80
N ILE A 58 5.27 15.19 -10.37
CA ILE A 58 5.28 15.67 -11.76
C ILE A 58 6.33 14.93 -12.57
#